data_AF-A0A6P1NPE4-F1
#
_entry.id   AF-A0A6P1NPE4-F1
#
_cell.length_a   1.000
_cell.length_b   1.000
_cell.length_c   1.000
_cell.angle_alpha   90.00
_cell.angle_beta   90.00
_cell.angle_gamma   90.00
#
_symmetry.space_group_name_H-M   'P 1'
#
loop_
_entity.id
_entity.type
_entity.pdbx_description
1 polymer ?
#
loop_
_entity_poly.entity_id
_entity_poly.type
_entity_poly.pdbx_seq_one_letter_code
_entity_poly.pdbx_strand_id
1 'polypeptide(L)'
;MKDDTQETGRRSRYFQYAVFALAALLVVSLGAVLIPREPSPPAAPPFSEQARASAFADSLSLRVAGLDLAGAADATAPAPQAAALARIVTLLTLQAQALMLPADVAGGPATAGTVRSSASAPASVPPSTTADLAAALLASGAQRLRDAETADGGIARLLAGAGTAQLLAAEDLASANGIALAPLPGAGSSFPSSTAPTAPVTAPAATRCASKAAAAGAGTGADLGSALASTVEGELELIYAYQAALTRLNPGSAVPASGFLTQHSALRGQAEALSRSRCTEVPIRRPGYALSQAFLADPAAALGTLEAGTLPLFGDLVALSEGPERAWALSALQSAARRTAYWGASPGPVPGVLLDEAVLPHLPDAAPTPAPSSTSARPTGNS
;
A
#
# COMPACT_ATOMS: atom_id res chain seq x y z
N MET A 1 73.03 -75.59 5.22
CA MET A 1 72.58 -74.38 4.50
C MET A 1 71.07 -74.40 4.54
N LYS A 2 70.47 -73.40 5.20
CA LYS A 2 69.04 -73.35 5.56
C LYS A 2 68.45 -72.12 4.86
N ASP A 3 67.38 -72.31 4.10
CA ASP A 3 66.78 -71.31 3.22
C ASP A 3 66.02 -70.22 3.99
N ASP A 4 66.59 -69.02 4.04
CA ASP A 4 65.99 -67.80 4.60
C ASP A 4 65.50 -66.86 3.48
N THR A 5 64.54 -67.29 2.65
CA THR A 5 64.01 -66.43 1.55
C THR A 5 62.49 -66.38 1.41
N GLN A 6 61.70 -66.89 2.37
CA GLN A 6 60.22 -66.84 2.30
C GLN A 6 59.53 -65.71 3.07
N GLU A 7 60.20 -64.97 3.95
CA GLU A 7 59.52 -63.97 4.81
C GLU A 7 59.24 -62.61 4.14
N THR A 8 59.94 -62.25 3.06
CA THR A 8 59.82 -60.91 2.44
C THR A 8 58.57 -60.74 1.57
N GLY A 9 57.99 -61.84 1.06
CA GLY A 9 56.83 -61.79 0.15
C GLY A 9 55.49 -61.48 0.82
N ARG A 10 55.31 -61.83 2.11
CA ARG A 10 54.04 -61.57 2.82
C ARG A 10 53.91 -60.13 3.30
N ARG A 11 54.98 -59.49 3.77
CA ARG A 11 54.97 -58.08 4.23
C ARG A 11 54.65 -57.08 3.12
N SER A 12 55.10 -57.36 1.89
CA SER A 12 54.84 -56.51 0.72
C SER A 12 53.33 -56.39 0.40
N ARG A 13 52.58 -57.49 0.55
CA ARG A 13 51.13 -57.50 0.24
C ARG A 13 50.31 -56.70 1.25
N TYR A 14 50.63 -56.78 2.54
CA TYR A 14 49.95 -55.97 3.57
C TYR A 14 50.20 -54.48 3.39
N PHE A 15 51.40 -54.10 2.96
CA PHE A 15 51.72 -52.71 2.65
C PHE A 15 50.93 -52.19 1.45
N GLN A 16 50.78 -53.00 0.39
CA GLN A 16 49.94 -52.65 -0.76
C GLN A 16 48.47 -52.46 -0.36
N TYR A 17 47.89 -53.35 0.45
CA TYR A 17 46.51 -53.18 0.92
C TYR A 17 46.34 -51.94 1.80
N ALA A 18 47.32 -51.62 2.65
CA ALA A 18 47.28 -50.41 3.47
C ALA A 18 47.32 -49.14 2.61
N VAL A 19 48.15 -49.11 1.56
CA VAL A 19 48.22 -47.97 0.63
C VAL A 19 46.92 -47.83 -0.17
N PHE A 20 46.34 -48.93 -0.66
CA PHE A 20 45.04 -48.88 -1.37
C PHE A 20 43.89 -48.47 -0.45
N ALA A 21 43.85 -48.95 0.79
CA ALA A 21 42.85 -48.55 1.77
C ALA A 21 42.97 -47.07 2.12
N LEU A 22 44.20 -46.56 2.28
CA LEU A 22 44.44 -45.15 2.59
C LEU A 22 44.08 -44.25 1.39
N ALA A 23 44.41 -44.67 0.17
CA ALA A 23 43.99 -43.99 -1.05
C ALA A 23 42.46 -43.97 -1.19
N ALA A 24 41.78 -45.08 -0.91
CA ALA A 24 40.32 -45.15 -0.92
C ALA A 24 39.70 -44.22 0.14
N LEU A 25 40.27 -44.19 1.35
CA LEU A 25 39.84 -43.29 2.43
C LEU A 25 40.08 -41.82 2.05
N LEU A 26 41.17 -41.53 1.35
CA LEU A 26 41.47 -40.20 0.81
C LEU A 26 40.48 -39.79 -0.29
N VAL A 27 40.13 -40.70 -1.20
CA VAL A 27 39.12 -40.45 -2.24
C VAL A 27 37.72 -40.26 -1.62
N VAL A 28 37.35 -41.04 -0.61
CA VAL A 28 36.06 -40.91 0.08
C VAL A 28 35.99 -39.62 0.90
N SER A 29 37.07 -39.25 1.60
CA SER A 29 37.13 -38.00 2.36
C SER A 29 37.20 -36.76 1.47
N LEU A 30 37.91 -36.82 0.34
CA LEU A 30 37.97 -35.73 -0.63
C LEU A 30 36.66 -35.61 -1.43
N GLY A 31 36.00 -36.74 -1.74
CA GLY A 31 34.69 -36.78 -2.38
C GLY A 31 33.57 -36.23 -1.51
N ALA A 32 33.66 -36.37 -0.18
CA ALA A 32 32.69 -35.81 0.76
C ALA A 32 32.79 -34.28 0.92
N VAL A 33 33.95 -33.67 0.64
CA VAL A 33 34.15 -32.20 0.68
C VAL A 33 33.59 -31.51 -0.58
N LEU A 34 33.36 -32.26 -1.67
CA LEU A 34 32.79 -31.75 -2.92
C LEU A 34 31.27 -31.88 -3.01
N ILE A 35 30.58 -32.31 -1.95
CA ILE A 35 29.11 -32.22 -1.90
C ILE A 35 28.78 -30.72 -1.80
N PRO A 36 28.26 -30.08 -2.86
CA PRO A 36 27.84 -28.70 -2.78
C PRO A 36 26.77 -28.66 -1.69
N ARG A 37 27.01 -27.89 -0.62
CA ARG A 37 25.93 -27.61 0.33
C ARG A 37 24.78 -27.07 -0.48
N GLU A 38 23.64 -27.76 -0.43
CA GLU A 38 22.41 -27.22 -0.98
C GLU A 38 22.29 -25.79 -0.43
N PRO A 39 22.26 -24.77 -1.31
CA PRO A 39 22.18 -23.40 -0.84
C PRO A 39 20.95 -23.30 0.03
N SER A 40 21.12 -22.80 1.26
CA SER A 40 20.02 -22.61 2.19
C SER A 40 18.88 -21.90 1.45
N PRO A 41 17.62 -22.36 1.60
CA PRO A 41 16.51 -21.74 0.91
C PRO A 41 16.53 -20.23 1.19
N PRO A 42 16.32 -19.39 0.15
CA PRO A 42 16.33 -17.94 0.33
C PRO A 42 15.32 -17.57 1.42
N ALA A 43 15.72 -16.62 2.27
CA ALA A 43 14.84 -16.13 3.32
C ALA A 43 13.53 -15.61 2.72
N ALA A 44 12.41 -15.86 3.41
CA ALA A 44 11.13 -15.31 2.99
C ALA A 44 11.22 -13.77 2.94
N PRO A 45 10.60 -13.13 1.94
CA PRO A 45 10.59 -11.67 1.85
C PRO A 45 9.94 -11.05 3.10
N PRO A 46 10.32 -9.84 3.52
CA PRO A 46 9.67 -9.13 4.63
C PRO A 46 8.19 -8.86 4.34
N PHE A 47 7.38 -8.69 5.40
CA PHE A 47 5.94 -8.46 5.28
C PHE A 47 5.60 -7.31 4.33
N SER A 48 6.28 -6.17 4.45
CA SER A 48 6.08 -4.99 3.62
C SER A 48 6.27 -5.27 2.13
N GLU A 49 7.25 -6.10 1.78
CA GLU A 49 7.48 -6.52 0.39
C GLU A 49 6.39 -7.46 -0.11
N GLN A 50 5.94 -8.40 0.74
CA GLN A 50 4.82 -9.28 0.41
C GLN A 50 3.52 -8.50 0.20
N ALA A 51 3.22 -7.54 1.09
CA ALA A 51 2.04 -6.68 1.00
C ALA A 51 2.08 -5.77 -0.24
N ARG A 52 3.25 -5.22 -0.59
CA ARG A 52 3.43 -4.46 -1.83
C ARG A 52 3.23 -5.36 -3.06
N ALA A 53 3.81 -6.56 -3.07
CA ALA A 53 3.69 -7.49 -4.20
C ALA A 53 2.25 -7.97 -4.40
N SER A 54 1.51 -8.25 -3.32
CA SER A 54 0.08 -8.59 -3.41
C SER A 54 -0.76 -7.41 -3.89
N ALA A 55 -0.50 -6.19 -3.40
CA ALA A 55 -1.15 -4.97 -3.88
C ALA A 55 -0.95 -4.75 -5.38
N PHE A 56 0.28 -4.99 -5.87
CA PHE A 56 0.61 -4.88 -7.29
C PHE A 56 -0.16 -5.90 -8.13
N ALA A 57 -0.14 -7.17 -7.72
CA ALA A 57 -0.85 -8.25 -8.40
C ALA A 57 -2.37 -8.00 -8.46
N ASP A 58 -2.98 -7.57 -7.33
CA ASP A 58 -4.40 -7.24 -7.26
C ASP A 58 -4.73 -6.06 -8.20
N SER A 59 -3.90 -5.02 -8.21
CA SER A 59 -4.10 -3.84 -9.08
C SER A 59 -4.08 -4.23 -10.56
N LEU A 60 -3.16 -5.11 -10.97
CA LEU A 60 -3.13 -5.63 -12.35
C LEU A 60 -4.34 -6.49 -12.68
N SER A 61 -4.74 -7.40 -11.78
CA SER A 61 -5.89 -8.27 -11.96
C SER A 61 -7.20 -7.47 -12.13
N LEU A 62 -7.44 -6.51 -11.23
CA LEU A 62 -8.59 -5.61 -11.29
C LEU A 62 -8.58 -4.72 -12.54
N ARG A 63 -7.39 -4.28 -12.97
CA ARG A 63 -7.23 -3.49 -14.20
C ARG A 63 -7.65 -4.28 -15.43
N VAL A 64 -7.22 -5.53 -15.54
CA VAL A 64 -7.61 -6.42 -16.64
C VAL A 64 -9.13 -6.62 -16.65
N ALA A 65 -9.73 -6.94 -15.50
CA ALA A 65 -11.18 -7.11 -15.44
C ALA A 65 -11.95 -5.81 -15.77
N GLY A 66 -11.44 -4.64 -15.37
CA GLY A 66 -12.01 -3.35 -15.74
C GLY A 66 -11.94 -3.08 -17.25
N LEU A 67 -10.84 -3.48 -17.91
CA LEU A 67 -10.69 -3.40 -19.37
C LEU A 67 -11.63 -4.36 -20.09
N ASP A 68 -11.76 -5.60 -19.63
CA ASP A 68 -12.68 -6.59 -20.21
C ASP A 68 -14.14 -6.11 -20.12
N LEU A 69 -14.52 -5.53 -18.98
CA LEU A 69 -15.85 -4.94 -18.78
C LEU A 69 -16.07 -3.71 -19.66
N ALA A 70 -15.06 -2.86 -19.86
CA ALA A 70 -15.15 -1.71 -20.75
C ALA A 70 -15.31 -2.15 -22.22
N GLY A 71 -14.52 -3.13 -22.67
CA GLY A 71 -14.62 -3.66 -24.03
C GLY A 71 -15.93 -4.40 -24.30
N ALA A 72 -16.48 -5.11 -23.32
CA ALA A 72 -17.81 -5.72 -23.43
C ALA A 72 -18.95 -4.68 -23.48
N ALA A 73 -18.71 -3.48 -22.95
CA ALA A 73 -19.68 -2.41 -22.82
C ALA A 73 -19.81 -1.50 -24.06
N ASP A 74 -18.84 -1.54 -24.99
CA ASP A 74 -18.59 -0.56 -26.07
C ASP A 74 -19.73 -0.31 -27.10
N ALA A 75 -20.88 -0.97 -26.97
CA ALA A 75 -22.06 -0.69 -27.81
C ALA A 75 -23.37 -0.38 -27.05
N THR A 76 -23.46 -0.65 -25.74
CA THR A 76 -24.74 -0.63 -25.00
C THR A 76 -24.68 0.00 -23.61
N ALA A 77 -23.50 0.31 -23.08
CA ALA A 77 -23.42 0.90 -21.74
C ALA A 77 -23.76 2.41 -21.74
N PRO A 78 -24.43 2.91 -20.70
CA PRO A 78 -24.59 4.35 -20.48
C PRO A 78 -23.23 5.06 -20.39
N ALA A 79 -23.11 6.23 -21.02
CA ALA A 79 -21.91 7.09 -20.95
C ALA A 79 -21.29 7.26 -19.54
N PRO A 80 -22.05 7.46 -18.45
CA PRO A 80 -21.46 7.58 -17.11
C PRO A 80 -20.77 6.30 -16.63
N GLN A 81 -21.27 5.12 -17.01
CA GLN A 81 -20.68 3.83 -16.64
C GLN A 81 -19.35 3.63 -17.37
N ALA A 82 -19.30 3.90 -18.68
CA ALA A 82 -18.07 3.83 -19.47
C ALA A 82 -16.99 4.80 -18.92
N ALA A 83 -17.38 6.02 -18.56
CA ALA A 83 -16.48 7.00 -17.96
C ALA A 83 -15.97 6.56 -16.58
N ALA A 84 -16.81 5.91 -15.75
CA ALA A 84 -16.39 5.37 -14.46
C ALA A 84 -15.39 4.22 -14.62
N LEU A 85 -15.64 3.29 -15.53
CA LEU A 85 -14.72 2.18 -15.84
C LEU A 85 -13.37 2.69 -16.35
N ALA A 86 -13.36 3.68 -17.26
CA ALA A 86 -12.13 4.29 -17.75
C ALA A 86 -11.31 4.92 -16.61
N ARG A 87 -11.94 5.67 -15.70
CA ARG A 87 -11.26 6.25 -14.53
C ARG A 87 -10.66 5.19 -13.61
N ILE A 88 -11.38 4.08 -13.37
CA ILE A 88 -10.90 2.96 -12.55
C ILE A 88 -9.68 2.30 -13.20
N VAL A 89 -9.72 2.05 -14.51
CA VAL A 89 -8.58 1.49 -15.23
C VAL A 89 -7.36 2.41 -15.14
N THR A 90 -7.54 3.72 -15.31
CA THR A 90 -6.45 4.70 -15.13
C THR A 90 -5.89 4.67 -13.71
N LEU A 91 -6.76 4.69 -12.70
CA LEU A 91 -6.38 4.63 -11.29
C LEU A 91 -5.55 3.37 -10.99
N LEU A 92 -6.04 2.19 -11.39
CA LEU A 92 -5.36 0.91 -11.15
C LEU A 92 -4.04 0.82 -11.92
N THR A 93 -3.96 1.45 -13.10
CA THR A 93 -2.71 1.56 -13.86
C THR A 93 -1.68 2.37 -13.07
N LEU A 94 -2.03 3.56 -12.60
CA LEU A 94 -1.13 4.42 -11.83
C LEU A 94 -0.72 3.77 -10.50
N GLN A 95 -1.64 3.07 -9.84
CA GLN A 95 -1.33 2.30 -8.62
C GLN A 95 -0.35 1.16 -8.90
N ALA A 96 -0.55 0.37 -9.95
CA ALA A 96 0.38 -0.68 -10.32
C ALA A 96 1.77 -0.13 -10.64
N GLN A 97 1.86 1.01 -11.35
CA GLN A 97 3.14 1.67 -11.62
C GLN A 97 3.83 2.15 -10.35
N ALA A 98 3.08 2.75 -9.41
CA ALA A 98 3.62 3.22 -8.13
C ALA A 98 4.09 2.06 -7.22
N LEU A 99 3.52 0.87 -7.37
CA LEU A 99 3.86 -0.32 -6.59
C LEU A 99 5.01 -1.16 -7.19
N MET A 100 5.44 -0.87 -8.42
CA MET A 100 6.45 -1.66 -9.13
C MET A 100 7.87 -1.43 -8.56
N LEU A 101 8.68 -2.49 -8.46
CA LEU A 101 10.09 -2.34 -8.06
C LEU A 101 10.95 -1.87 -9.24
N PRO A 102 12.03 -1.10 -9.01
CA PRO A 102 13.00 -0.77 -10.06
C PRO A 102 13.60 -2.00 -10.76
N ALA A 103 13.75 -3.12 -10.06
CA ALA A 103 14.28 -4.37 -10.61
C ALA A 103 13.34 -5.00 -11.67
N ASP A 104 12.03 -4.79 -11.55
CA ASP A 104 11.03 -5.31 -12.50
C ASP A 104 11.12 -4.58 -13.85
N VAL A 105 11.64 -3.34 -13.86
CA VAL A 105 11.81 -2.50 -15.06
C VAL A 105 13.01 -2.94 -15.91
N ALA A 106 14.03 -3.55 -15.27
CA ALA A 106 15.32 -3.80 -15.90
C ALA A 106 15.39 -5.10 -16.73
N GLY A 107 14.32 -5.91 -16.78
CA GLY A 107 14.29 -7.15 -17.57
C GLY A 107 15.45 -8.11 -17.28
N GLY A 108 16.03 -8.06 -16.07
CA GLY A 108 17.16 -8.89 -15.68
C GLY A 108 16.80 -10.38 -15.80
N PRO A 109 17.77 -11.27 -16.12
CA PRO A 109 17.48 -12.68 -16.29
C PRO A 109 16.84 -13.18 -15.01
N ALA A 110 15.58 -13.60 -15.13
CA ALA A 110 14.87 -14.30 -14.07
C ALA A 110 15.75 -15.49 -13.68
N THR A 111 16.46 -15.38 -12.57
CA THR A 111 16.90 -16.55 -11.83
C THR A 111 15.61 -17.32 -11.59
N ALA A 112 15.49 -18.48 -12.24
CA ALA A 112 14.41 -19.43 -12.04
C ALA A 112 14.48 -19.96 -10.60
N GLY A 113 14.21 -19.08 -9.63
CA GLY A 113 13.78 -19.43 -8.30
C GLY A 113 12.35 -19.87 -8.47
N THR A 114 12.13 -21.16 -8.37
CA THR A 114 10.83 -21.80 -8.31
C THR A 114 9.95 -20.98 -7.38
N VAL A 115 9.02 -20.20 -7.94
CA VAL A 115 7.90 -19.62 -7.19
C VAL A 115 7.08 -20.81 -6.75
N ARG A 116 7.47 -21.44 -5.63
CA ARG A 116 6.55 -22.28 -4.88
C ARG A 116 5.51 -21.31 -4.35
N SER A 117 4.35 -21.30 -5.02
CA SER A 117 3.10 -20.78 -4.51
C SER A 117 2.97 -21.20 -3.05
N SER A 118 3.28 -20.27 -2.15
CA SER A 118 3.00 -20.42 -0.74
C SER A 118 1.56 -20.01 -0.54
N ALA A 119 0.75 -20.99 -0.15
CA ALA A 119 -0.67 -20.91 0.17
C ALA A 119 -1.59 -20.40 -0.96
N SER A 120 -2.28 -21.34 -1.61
CA SER A 120 -3.52 -21.06 -2.35
C SER A 120 -4.50 -20.30 -1.46
N ALA A 121 -4.55 -18.99 -1.61
CA ALA A 121 -5.82 -18.30 -1.56
C ALA A 121 -6.69 -18.91 -2.68
N PRO A 122 -7.98 -19.19 -2.44
CA PRO A 122 -8.85 -19.63 -3.52
C PRO A 122 -8.73 -18.63 -4.66
N ALA A 123 -8.51 -19.12 -5.88
CA ALA A 123 -8.55 -18.29 -7.08
C ALA A 123 -9.94 -17.64 -7.11
N SER A 124 -10.02 -16.38 -6.69
CA SER A 124 -11.24 -15.60 -6.81
C SER A 124 -11.56 -15.56 -8.29
N VAL A 125 -12.79 -15.95 -8.65
CA VAL A 125 -13.28 -15.81 -10.01
C VAL A 125 -13.08 -14.34 -10.39
N PRO A 126 -12.48 -14.03 -11.56
CA PRO A 126 -12.27 -12.66 -11.97
C PRO A 126 -13.63 -11.94 -12.06
N PRO A 127 -13.72 -10.67 -11.65
CA PRO A 127 -15.00 -9.98 -11.63
C PRO A 127 -15.56 -9.88 -13.06
N SER A 128 -16.77 -10.39 -13.24
CA SER A 128 -17.42 -10.53 -14.55
C SER A 128 -18.52 -9.50 -14.80
N THR A 129 -18.86 -8.72 -13.78
CA THR A 129 -19.86 -7.66 -13.81
C THR A 129 -19.33 -6.40 -13.11
N THR A 130 -19.97 -5.25 -13.32
CA THR A 130 -19.62 -4.01 -12.61
C THR A 130 -19.85 -4.10 -11.10
N ALA A 131 -20.84 -4.88 -10.66
CA ALA A 131 -21.07 -5.15 -9.24
C ALA A 131 -19.93 -5.99 -8.65
N ASP A 132 -19.49 -7.04 -9.36
CA ASP A 132 -18.35 -7.85 -8.93
C ASP A 132 -17.07 -7.00 -8.87
N LEU A 133 -16.85 -6.12 -9.85
CA LEU A 133 -15.69 -5.22 -9.86
C LEU A 133 -15.72 -4.24 -8.70
N ALA A 134 -16.87 -3.63 -8.40
CA ALA A 134 -17.02 -2.72 -7.26
C ALA A 134 -16.76 -3.45 -5.94
N ALA A 135 -17.28 -4.66 -5.77
CA ALA A 135 -17.02 -5.49 -4.60
C ALA A 135 -15.55 -5.90 -4.48
N ALA A 136 -14.90 -6.24 -5.59
CA ALA A 136 -13.49 -6.61 -5.62
C ALA A 136 -12.56 -5.42 -5.31
N LEU A 137 -12.88 -4.22 -5.81
CA LEU A 137 -12.20 -2.97 -5.43
C LEU A 137 -12.35 -2.67 -3.94
N LEU A 138 -13.56 -2.81 -3.41
CA LEU A 138 -13.84 -2.61 -1.98
C LEU A 138 -13.02 -3.58 -1.12
N ALA A 139 -12.99 -4.86 -1.49
CA ALA A 139 -12.24 -5.89 -0.78
C ALA A 139 -10.72 -5.68 -0.87
N SER A 140 -10.20 -5.35 -2.07
CA SER A 140 -8.78 -5.05 -2.26
C SER A 140 -8.39 -3.82 -1.44
N GLY A 141 -9.15 -2.73 -1.52
CA GLY A 141 -8.89 -1.50 -0.79
C GLY A 141 -8.87 -1.70 0.73
N ALA A 142 -9.83 -2.47 1.25
CA ALA A 142 -9.85 -2.84 2.67
C ALA A 142 -8.64 -3.69 3.09
N GLN A 143 -8.18 -4.60 2.23
CA GLN A 143 -6.97 -5.38 2.51
C GLN A 143 -5.73 -4.50 2.51
N ARG A 144 -5.58 -3.56 1.57
CA ARG A 144 -4.43 -2.63 1.54
C ARG A 144 -4.37 -1.76 2.79
N LEU A 145 -5.52 -1.30 3.30
CA LEU A 145 -5.58 -0.54 4.55
C LEU A 145 -5.19 -1.39 5.76
N ARG A 146 -5.61 -2.66 5.84
CA ARG A 146 -5.15 -3.59 6.87
C ARG A 146 -3.64 -3.82 6.79
N ASP A 147 -3.12 -4.04 5.58
CA ASP A 147 -1.68 -4.24 5.38
C ASP A 147 -0.88 -2.96 5.74
N ALA A 148 -1.45 -1.77 5.53
CA ALA A 148 -0.82 -0.51 5.93
C ALA A 148 -0.65 -0.36 7.45
N GLU A 149 -1.49 -1.01 8.26
CA GLU A 149 -1.34 -0.99 9.73
C GLU A 149 -0.01 -1.59 10.18
N THR A 150 0.53 -2.56 9.43
CA THR A 150 1.73 -3.32 9.80
C THR A 150 2.92 -3.12 8.86
N ALA A 151 2.71 -2.58 7.66
CA ALA A 151 3.80 -2.33 6.71
C ALA A 151 4.78 -1.25 7.20
N ASP A 152 5.99 -1.21 6.67
CA ASP A 152 6.99 -0.24 7.11
C ASP A 152 6.81 1.11 6.41
N GLY A 153 6.90 2.20 7.17
CA GLY A 153 7.21 3.54 6.67
C GLY A 153 6.45 3.97 5.42
N GLY A 154 7.20 4.29 4.37
CA GLY A 154 6.65 4.73 3.07
C GLY A 154 5.75 3.69 2.39
N ILE A 155 5.94 2.39 2.62
CA ILE A 155 5.05 1.35 2.08
C ILE A 155 3.69 1.40 2.79
N ALA A 156 3.64 1.65 4.10
CA ALA A 156 2.37 1.87 4.79
C ALA A 156 1.60 3.04 4.18
N ARG A 157 2.28 4.16 3.91
CA ARG A 157 1.69 5.34 3.24
C ARG A 157 1.19 5.01 1.83
N LEU A 158 1.98 4.29 1.03
CA LEU A 158 1.60 3.87 -0.31
C LEU A 158 0.39 2.94 -0.32
N LEU A 159 0.37 1.92 0.56
CA LEU A 159 -0.74 1.00 0.71
C LEU A 159 -2.00 1.69 1.22
N ALA A 160 -1.85 2.62 2.17
CA ALA A 160 -2.96 3.41 2.70
C ALA A 160 -3.60 4.28 1.63
N GLY A 161 -2.78 4.96 0.82
CA GLY A 161 -3.25 5.75 -0.30
C GLY A 161 -3.95 4.88 -1.34
N ALA A 162 -3.29 3.82 -1.82
CA ALA A 162 -3.88 2.92 -2.80
C ALA A 162 -5.21 2.32 -2.32
N GLY A 163 -5.26 1.88 -1.06
CA GLY A 163 -6.48 1.35 -0.45
C GLY A 163 -7.59 2.38 -0.35
N THR A 164 -7.28 3.60 0.08
CA THR A 164 -8.24 4.72 0.16
C THR A 164 -8.82 5.06 -1.22
N ALA A 165 -7.98 5.15 -2.25
CA ALA A 165 -8.44 5.40 -3.62
C ALA A 165 -9.33 4.26 -4.16
N GLN A 166 -9.01 3.01 -3.86
CA GLN A 166 -9.83 1.86 -4.28
C GLN A 166 -11.19 1.84 -3.59
N LEU A 167 -11.27 2.20 -2.31
CA LEU A 167 -12.55 2.34 -1.60
C LEU A 167 -13.42 3.43 -2.24
N LEU A 168 -12.86 4.60 -2.53
CA LEU A 168 -13.59 5.69 -3.18
C LEU A 168 -14.04 5.29 -4.59
N ALA A 169 -13.17 4.63 -5.36
CA ALA A 169 -13.51 4.14 -6.69
C ALA A 169 -14.65 3.09 -6.66
N ALA A 170 -14.68 2.22 -5.65
CA ALA A 170 -15.77 1.28 -5.45
C ALA A 170 -17.10 1.99 -5.14
N GLU A 171 -17.08 2.99 -4.26
CA GLU A 171 -18.26 3.81 -3.91
C GLU A 171 -18.79 4.61 -5.11
N ASP A 172 -17.90 5.21 -5.89
CA ASP A 172 -18.24 5.94 -7.12
C ASP A 172 -18.84 5.01 -8.18
N LEU A 173 -18.25 3.83 -8.38
CA LEU A 173 -18.78 2.85 -9.33
C LEU A 173 -20.16 2.34 -8.88
N ALA A 174 -20.32 2.06 -7.59
CA ALA A 174 -21.57 1.57 -7.05
C ALA A 174 -22.68 2.63 -7.15
N SER A 175 -22.40 3.87 -6.77
CA SER A 175 -23.35 4.98 -6.86
C SER A 175 -23.78 5.28 -8.29
N ALA A 176 -22.84 5.29 -9.25
CA ALA A 176 -23.13 5.52 -10.67
C ALA A 176 -24.02 4.45 -11.30
N ASN A 177 -24.07 3.25 -10.72
CA ASN A 177 -24.84 2.10 -11.24
C ASN A 177 -26.01 1.70 -10.31
N GLY A 178 -26.28 2.46 -9.24
CA GLY A 178 -27.33 2.12 -8.28
C GLY A 178 -27.10 0.79 -7.55
N ILE A 179 -25.85 0.37 -7.39
CA ILE A 179 -25.45 -0.90 -6.76
C ILE A 179 -25.33 -0.67 -5.25
N ALA A 180 -25.95 -1.55 -4.46
CA ALA A 180 -25.71 -1.58 -3.01
C ALA A 180 -24.44 -2.38 -2.71
N LEU A 181 -23.43 -1.73 -2.13
CA LEU A 181 -22.24 -2.43 -1.64
C LEU A 181 -22.53 -3.11 -0.30
N ALA A 182 -22.09 -4.36 -0.17
CA ALA A 182 -22.14 -5.05 1.11
C ALA A 182 -21.19 -4.37 2.11
N PRO A 183 -21.60 -4.15 3.38
CA PRO A 183 -20.71 -3.69 4.42
C PRO A 183 -19.54 -4.67 4.60
N LEU A 184 -18.31 -4.14 4.69
CA LEU A 184 -17.14 -4.96 4.97
C LEU A 184 -17.23 -5.59 6.38
N PRO A 185 -16.91 -6.88 6.55
CA PRO A 185 -16.77 -7.48 7.88
C PRO A 185 -15.69 -6.75 8.68
N GLY A 186 -16.04 -6.23 9.86
CA GLY A 186 -15.12 -5.45 10.70
C GLY A 186 -15.13 -3.94 10.45
N ALA A 187 -15.91 -3.44 9.49
CA ALA A 187 -16.32 -2.04 9.44
C ALA A 187 -17.35 -1.79 10.55
N GLY A 188 -16.88 -1.82 11.79
CA GLY A 188 -17.66 -1.42 12.96
C GLY A 188 -18.16 -0.01 12.73
N SER A 189 -19.47 0.09 12.50
CA SER A 189 -20.22 1.32 12.50
C SER A 189 -19.97 2.07 13.80
N SER A 190 -19.05 3.04 13.77
CA SER A 190 -18.91 4.14 14.71
C SER A 190 -17.93 5.16 14.12
N PHE A 191 -18.42 6.03 13.23
CA PHE A 191 -18.11 7.43 13.54
C PHE A 191 -18.66 7.65 14.94
N PRO A 192 -17.87 8.08 15.94
CA PRO A 192 -18.48 8.56 17.16
C PRO A 192 -19.32 9.77 16.73
N SER A 193 -20.63 9.55 16.60
CA SER A 193 -21.58 10.58 16.98
C SER A 193 -21.24 10.88 18.42
N SER A 194 -20.42 11.92 18.61
CA SER A 194 -20.00 12.35 19.92
C SER A 194 -21.23 12.97 20.60
N THR A 195 -22.10 12.13 21.15
CA THR A 195 -22.76 12.50 22.39
C THR A 195 -21.66 12.64 23.40
N ALA A 196 -21.24 13.88 23.64
CA ALA A 196 -20.27 14.24 24.64
C ALA A 196 -20.59 13.52 25.96
N PRO A 197 -19.70 12.68 26.51
CA PRO A 197 -19.76 12.36 27.91
C PRO A 197 -19.21 13.57 28.65
N THR A 198 -20.08 14.30 29.33
CA THR A 198 -19.70 15.22 30.40
C THR A 198 -19.17 14.38 31.57
N ALA A 199 -17.94 13.88 31.44
CA ALA A 199 -17.19 13.30 32.53
C ALA A 199 -15.83 14.02 32.57
N PRO A 200 -15.42 14.57 33.72
CA PRO A 200 -14.09 15.15 33.85
C PRO A 200 -13.07 14.03 33.63
N VAL A 201 -12.29 14.13 32.56
CA VAL A 201 -11.09 13.32 32.42
C VAL A 201 -10.13 13.81 33.49
N THR A 202 -10.05 13.07 34.59
CA THR A 202 -8.97 13.23 35.57
C THR A 202 -7.67 12.91 34.83
N ALA A 203 -6.90 13.95 34.53
CA ALA A 203 -5.59 13.80 33.92
C ALA A 203 -4.74 12.83 34.76
N PRO A 204 -4.16 11.77 34.17
CA PRO A 204 -3.04 11.10 34.81
C PRO A 204 -1.96 12.16 35.04
N ALA A 205 -1.38 12.18 36.24
CA ALA A 205 -0.33 13.10 36.61
C ALA A 205 0.71 13.20 35.49
N ALA A 206 0.97 14.42 35.01
CA ALA A 206 1.94 14.69 33.97
C ALA A 206 3.24 13.93 34.25
N THR A 207 3.52 12.88 33.48
CA THR A 207 4.87 12.38 33.33
C THR A 207 5.64 13.58 32.81
N ARG A 208 6.42 14.22 33.69
CA ARG A 208 7.18 15.42 33.32
C ARG A 208 8.03 15.03 32.14
N CYS A 209 7.76 15.63 30.98
CA CYS A 209 8.68 15.61 29.86
C CYS A 209 10.02 16.06 30.41
N ALA A 210 10.96 15.13 30.54
CA ALA A 210 12.30 15.48 30.98
C ALA A 210 12.82 16.44 29.91
N SER A 211 13.14 17.66 30.29
CA SER A 211 13.86 18.63 29.46
C SER A 211 15.28 18.13 29.26
N LYS A 212 15.41 17.02 28.54
CA LYS A 212 16.66 16.54 28.01
C LYS A 212 16.73 17.16 26.63
N ALA A 213 17.56 18.18 26.49
CA ALA A 213 18.18 18.51 25.22
C ALA A 213 18.91 17.25 24.74
N ALA A 214 18.15 16.34 24.13
CA ALA A 214 18.68 15.16 23.51
C ALA A 214 19.31 15.65 22.22
N ALA A 215 20.61 15.42 22.11
CA ALA A 215 21.40 15.66 20.93
C ALA A 215 20.57 15.33 19.69
N ALA A 216 20.47 16.31 18.79
CA ALA A 216 20.06 16.09 17.43
C ALA A 216 20.99 15.01 16.84
N GLY A 217 20.58 13.75 16.98
CA GLY A 217 21.06 12.69 16.11
C GLY A 217 20.69 13.15 14.72
N ALA A 218 21.70 13.40 13.90
CA ALA A 218 21.56 13.78 12.50
C ALA A 218 20.86 12.65 11.74
N GLY A 219 19.54 12.58 11.86
CA GLY A 219 18.66 11.94 10.91
C GLY A 219 18.06 13.04 10.06
N THR A 220 18.45 13.13 8.80
CA THR A 220 17.85 14.01 7.79
C THR A 220 16.45 13.54 7.35
N GLY A 221 15.74 12.80 8.21
CA GLY A 221 14.38 12.32 7.98
C GLY A 221 13.35 13.20 8.69
N ALA A 222 12.16 13.32 8.11
CA ALA A 222 11.03 13.96 8.76
C ALA A 222 10.70 13.21 10.07
N ASP A 223 10.66 13.94 11.19
CA ASP A 223 10.29 13.38 12.50
C ASP A 223 8.76 13.43 12.69
N LEU A 224 8.20 12.44 13.36
CA LEU A 224 6.76 12.35 13.63
C LEU A 224 6.22 13.58 14.37
N GLY A 225 7.03 14.19 15.25
CA GLY A 225 6.67 15.44 15.91
C GLY A 225 6.46 16.60 14.93
N SER A 226 7.33 16.71 13.92
CA SER A 226 7.21 17.72 12.86
C SER A 226 6.01 17.48 11.93
N ALA A 227 5.67 16.21 11.66
CA ALA A 227 4.48 15.83 10.90
C ALA A 227 3.18 16.16 11.67
N LEU A 228 3.15 15.90 12.98
CA LEU A 228 2.03 16.32 13.84
C LEU A 228 1.89 17.84 13.90
N ALA A 229 3.00 18.58 14.02
CA ALA A 229 2.98 20.04 14.01
C ALA A 229 2.41 20.60 12.69
N SER A 230 2.85 20.04 11.56
CA SER A 230 2.36 20.41 10.23
C SER A 230 0.87 20.08 10.06
N THR A 231 0.42 18.95 10.62
CA THR A 231 -0.99 18.56 10.63
C THR A 231 -1.83 19.54 11.47
N VAL A 232 -1.35 19.96 12.65
CA VAL A 232 -2.04 20.95 13.48
C VAL A 232 -2.18 22.29 12.75
N GLU A 233 -1.14 22.76 12.07
CA GLU A 233 -1.20 24.00 11.25
C GLU A 233 -2.17 23.85 10.06
N GLY A 234 -2.12 22.74 9.32
CA GLY A 234 -3.05 22.49 8.21
C GLY A 234 -4.52 22.42 8.66
N GLU A 235 -4.78 21.79 9.81
CA GLU A 235 -6.12 21.75 10.40
C GLU A 235 -6.60 23.14 10.87
N LEU A 236 -5.72 23.97 11.41
CA LEU A 236 -6.07 25.35 11.77
C LEU A 236 -6.41 26.20 10.53
N GLU A 237 -5.67 26.03 9.44
CA GLU A 237 -5.97 26.70 8.17
C GLU A 237 -7.33 26.25 7.61
N LEU A 238 -7.62 24.95 7.62
CA LEU A 238 -8.92 24.43 7.20
C LEU A 238 -10.07 24.93 8.08
N ILE A 239 -9.92 24.93 9.40
CA ILE A 239 -10.92 25.50 10.32
C ILE A 239 -11.22 26.95 9.94
N TYR A 240 -10.17 27.76 9.71
CA TYR A 240 -10.33 29.15 9.29
C TYR A 240 -11.05 29.27 7.94
N ALA A 241 -10.63 28.48 6.95
CA ALA A 241 -11.23 28.47 5.62
C ALA A 241 -12.71 28.06 5.67
N TYR A 242 -13.07 27.00 6.39
CA TYR A 242 -14.46 26.57 6.55
C TYR A 242 -15.32 27.63 7.22
N GLN A 243 -14.83 28.27 8.29
CA GLN A 243 -15.53 29.38 8.94
C GLN A 243 -15.80 30.54 7.96
N ALA A 244 -14.82 30.87 7.12
CA ALA A 244 -14.97 31.89 6.09
C ALA A 244 -15.91 31.46 4.95
N ALA A 245 -15.92 30.18 4.58
CA ALA A 245 -16.76 29.64 3.51
C ALA A 245 -18.24 29.60 3.89
N LEU A 246 -18.57 29.29 5.15
CA LEU A 246 -19.96 29.05 5.58
C LEU A 246 -20.94 30.19 5.25
N THR A 247 -20.48 31.44 5.24
CA THR A 247 -21.31 32.62 4.90
C THR A 247 -21.40 32.90 3.40
N ARG A 248 -20.62 32.19 2.59
CA ARG A 248 -20.48 32.38 1.13
C ARG A 248 -20.96 31.18 0.32
N LEU A 249 -21.04 30.01 0.95
CA LEU A 249 -21.56 28.80 0.32
C LEU A 249 -23.07 28.91 0.06
N ASN A 250 -23.54 28.19 -0.95
CA ASN A 250 -24.96 28.02 -1.15
C ASN A 250 -25.58 27.25 0.05
N PRO A 251 -26.90 27.38 0.28
CA PRO A 251 -27.55 26.72 1.42
C PRO A 251 -27.40 25.20 1.46
N GLY A 252 -27.34 24.54 0.30
CA GLY A 252 -27.19 23.07 0.21
C GLY A 252 -25.82 22.58 0.67
N SER A 253 -24.77 23.33 0.40
CA SER A 253 -23.38 22.99 0.79
C SER A 253 -23.04 23.45 2.22
N ALA A 254 -23.75 24.45 2.77
CA ALA A 254 -23.47 24.99 4.10
C ALA A 254 -23.64 23.97 5.22
N VAL A 255 -24.66 23.09 5.14
CA VAL A 255 -24.92 22.07 6.18
C VAL A 255 -23.77 21.05 6.24
N PRO A 256 -23.37 20.37 5.15
CA PRO A 256 -22.20 19.47 5.18
C PRO A 256 -20.91 20.19 5.59
N ALA A 257 -20.69 21.43 5.11
CA ALA A 257 -19.52 22.22 5.48
C ALA A 257 -19.42 22.48 7.00
N SER A 258 -20.54 22.74 7.68
CA SER A 258 -20.56 22.89 9.14
C SER A 258 -20.21 21.58 9.87
N GLY A 259 -20.62 20.45 9.30
CA GLY A 259 -20.24 19.12 9.77
C GLY A 259 -18.73 18.90 9.65
N PHE A 260 -18.14 19.24 8.50
CA PHE A 260 -16.70 19.13 8.28
C PHE A 260 -15.90 20.09 9.18
N LEU A 261 -16.37 21.32 9.42
CA LEU A 261 -15.74 22.23 10.39
C LEU A 261 -15.65 21.60 11.80
N THR A 262 -16.70 20.89 12.23
CA THR A 262 -16.69 20.16 13.50
C THR A 262 -15.65 19.04 13.49
N GLN A 263 -15.56 18.30 12.38
CA GLN A 263 -14.58 17.21 12.22
C GLN A 263 -13.14 17.75 12.27
N HIS A 264 -12.82 18.84 11.57
CA HIS A 264 -11.49 19.47 11.63
C HIS A 264 -11.13 19.95 13.03
N SER A 265 -12.10 20.53 13.75
CA SER A 265 -11.88 20.94 15.14
C SER A 265 -11.52 19.76 16.04
N ALA A 266 -12.13 18.59 15.81
CA ALA A 266 -11.82 17.35 16.51
C ALA A 266 -10.46 16.78 16.10
N LEU A 267 -10.15 16.72 14.80
CA LEU A 267 -8.87 16.24 14.27
C LEU A 267 -7.70 17.07 14.81
N ARG A 268 -7.80 18.41 14.78
CA ARG A 268 -6.83 19.30 15.41
C ARG A 268 -6.63 18.97 16.89
N GLY A 269 -7.73 18.84 17.65
CA GLY A 269 -7.67 18.53 19.09
C GLY A 269 -6.97 17.20 19.38
N GLN A 270 -7.20 16.19 18.55
CA GLN A 270 -6.56 14.88 18.63
C GLN A 270 -5.06 14.97 18.28
N ALA A 271 -4.70 15.66 17.19
CA ALA A 271 -3.31 15.88 16.82
C ALA A 271 -2.53 16.64 17.91
N GLU A 272 -3.10 17.70 18.49
CA GLU A 272 -2.48 18.41 19.63
C GLU A 272 -2.32 17.48 20.85
N ALA A 273 -3.27 16.59 21.12
CA ALA A 273 -3.17 15.62 22.22
C ALA A 273 -2.05 14.61 21.99
N LEU A 274 -1.90 14.10 20.75
CA LEU A 274 -0.80 13.23 20.35
C LEU A 274 0.56 13.94 20.42
N SER A 275 0.65 15.22 20.05
CA SER A 275 1.88 16.01 20.23
C SER A 275 2.27 16.09 21.72
N ARG A 276 1.30 16.38 22.60
CA ARG A 276 1.56 16.47 24.05
C ARG A 276 1.95 15.14 24.68
N SER A 277 1.31 14.02 24.30
CA SER A 277 1.66 12.70 24.82
C SER A 277 3.10 12.30 24.44
N ARG A 278 3.61 12.86 23.35
CA ARG A 278 5.00 12.70 22.88
C ARG A 278 5.98 13.76 23.35
N CYS A 279 5.56 14.69 24.20
CA CYS A 279 6.39 15.81 24.62
C CYS A 279 6.90 16.68 23.46
N THR A 280 6.16 16.72 22.34
CA THR A 280 6.43 17.62 21.21
C THR A 280 5.71 18.95 21.44
N GLU A 281 6.37 20.05 21.07
CA GLU A 281 5.76 21.38 21.12
C GLU A 281 4.57 21.48 20.17
N VAL A 282 3.46 22.03 20.66
CA VAL A 282 2.27 22.32 19.85
C VAL A 282 2.46 23.69 19.20
N PRO A 283 2.29 23.82 17.87
CA PRO A 283 2.44 25.10 17.18
C PRO A 283 1.60 26.22 17.80
N ILE A 284 2.19 27.42 17.85
CA ILE A 284 1.47 28.62 18.27
C ILE A 284 0.44 28.97 17.20
N ARG A 285 -0.80 29.22 17.64
CA ARG A 285 -1.90 29.58 16.74
C ARG A 285 -1.66 30.93 16.09
N ARG A 286 -1.79 30.99 14.77
CA ARG A 286 -1.74 32.24 14.01
C ARG A 286 -3.05 33.03 14.22
N PRO A 287 -2.99 34.37 14.19
CA PRO A 287 -4.19 35.20 14.31
C PRO A 287 -5.11 35.11 13.08
N GLY A 288 -4.62 34.62 11.94
CA GLY A 288 -5.41 34.42 10.73
C GLY A 288 -4.58 33.78 9.61
N TYR A 289 -5.29 33.33 8.56
CA TYR A 289 -4.71 32.72 7.36
C TYR A 289 -5.13 33.50 6.12
N ALA A 290 -4.23 33.61 5.14
CA ALA A 290 -4.52 34.30 3.90
C ALA A 290 -5.33 33.40 2.96
N LEU A 291 -6.56 33.80 2.62
CA LEU A 291 -7.38 33.09 1.62
C LEU A 291 -7.13 33.68 0.23
N SER A 292 -7.01 32.80 -0.76
CA SER A 292 -6.73 33.21 -2.14
C SER A 292 -7.92 33.93 -2.79
N GLN A 293 -7.67 34.67 -3.87
CA GLN A 293 -8.76 35.24 -4.67
C GLN A 293 -9.66 34.15 -5.29
N ALA A 294 -9.07 33.00 -5.62
CA ALA A 294 -9.83 31.83 -6.09
C ALA A 294 -10.84 31.35 -5.03
N PHE A 295 -10.47 31.39 -3.74
CA PHE A 295 -11.40 31.06 -2.65
C PHE A 295 -12.58 32.01 -2.57
N LEU A 296 -12.37 33.30 -2.81
CA LEU A 296 -13.45 34.28 -2.81
C LEU A 296 -14.39 34.12 -4.02
N ALA A 297 -13.85 33.70 -5.16
CA ALA A 297 -14.61 33.47 -6.38
C ALA A 297 -15.44 32.17 -6.31
N ASP A 298 -14.84 31.08 -5.82
CA ASP A 298 -15.49 29.79 -5.65
C ASP A 298 -15.02 29.12 -4.34
N PRO A 299 -15.75 29.35 -3.23
CA PRO A 299 -15.41 28.77 -1.94
C PRO A 299 -15.44 27.23 -1.94
N ALA A 300 -16.34 26.61 -2.72
CA ALA A 300 -16.49 25.16 -2.73
C ALA A 300 -15.27 24.48 -3.39
N ALA A 301 -14.88 24.96 -4.58
CA ALA A 301 -13.70 24.45 -5.27
C ALA A 301 -12.40 24.71 -4.48
N ALA A 302 -12.30 25.86 -3.82
CA ALA A 302 -11.15 26.18 -3.00
C ALA A 302 -11.07 25.33 -1.72
N LEU A 303 -12.20 25.00 -1.08
CA LEU A 303 -12.23 24.01 0.01
C LEU A 303 -11.75 22.64 -0.47
N GLY A 304 -12.17 22.20 -1.66
CA GLY A 304 -11.66 20.96 -2.25
C GLY A 304 -10.15 20.95 -2.44
N THR A 305 -9.58 22.09 -2.86
CA THR A 305 -8.12 22.24 -3.02
C THR A 305 -7.39 22.19 -1.67
N LEU A 306 -7.92 22.86 -0.64
CA LEU A 306 -7.34 22.84 0.70
C LEU A 306 -7.41 21.45 1.33
N GLU A 307 -8.53 20.74 1.19
CA GLU A 307 -8.68 19.36 1.66
C GLU A 307 -7.68 18.43 0.96
N ALA A 308 -7.55 18.53 -0.37
CA ALA A 308 -6.54 17.79 -1.12
C ALA A 308 -5.11 18.06 -0.61
N GLY A 309 -4.83 19.32 -0.23
CA GLY A 309 -3.55 19.75 0.34
C GLY A 309 -3.21 19.09 1.68
N THR A 310 -4.19 18.56 2.41
CA THR A 310 -3.94 17.84 3.68
C THR A 310 -3.64 16.36 3.51
N LEU A 311 -3.96 15.77 2.36
CA LEU A 311 -3.74 14.34 2.13
C LEU A 311 -2.28 13.95 2.38
N PRO A 312 -1.25 14.68 1.87
CA PRO A 312 0.14 14.34 2.15
C PRO A 312 0.50 14.40 3.63
N LEU A 313 -0.09 15.31 4.42
CA LEU A 313 0.16 15.43 5.85
C LEU A 313 -0.28 14.16 6.60
N PHE A 314 -1.49 13.66 6.29
CA PHE A 314 -1.95 12.40 6.86
C PHE A 314 -1.18 11.19 6.32
N GLY A 315 -0.74 11.23 5.06
CA GLY A 315 0.17 10.22 4.50
C GLY A 315 1.50 10.14 5.26
N ASP A 316 2.09 11.29 5.62
CA ASP A 316 3.31 11.35 6.44
C ASP A 316 3.08 10.79 7.84
N LEU A 317 1.94 11.11 8.45
CA LEU A 317 1.56 10.52 9.74
C LEU A 317 1.41 8.99 9.64
N VAL A 318 0.80 8.45 8.58
CA VAL A 318 0.73 6.99 8.36
C VAL A 318 2.13 6.38 8.26
N ALA A 319 3.04 7.01 7.53
CA ALA A 319 4.41 6.52 7.38
C ALA A 319 5.20 6.54 8.69
N LEU A 320 5.03 7.58 9.50
CA LEU A 320 5.88 7.85 10.66
C LEU A 320 5.33 7.29 11.97
N SER A 321 4.04 6.97 12.04
CA SER A 321 3.39 6.44 13.25
C SER A 321 3.28 4.91 13.24
N GLU A 322 2.93 4.32 14.37
CA GLU A 322 2.66 2.89 14.54
C GLU A 322 1.45 2.67 15.46
N GLY A 323 0.91 1.44 15.45
CA GLY A 323 -0.13 1.03 16.40
C GLY A 323 -1.39 1.90 16.36
N PRO A 324 -1.97 2.29 17.51
CA PRO A 324 -3.22 3.05 17.58
C PRO A 324 -3.18 4.39 16.83
N GLU A 325 -2.00 5.00 16.76
CA GLU A 325 -1.86 6.28 16.08
C GLU A 325 -1.83 6.15 14.58
N ARG A 326 -1.26 5.06 14.07
CA ARG A 326 -1.37 4.75 12.65
C ARG A 326 -2.81 4.46 12.26
N ALA A 327 -3.55 3.71 13.09
CA ALA A 327 -4.97 3.48 12.86
C ALA A 327 -5.76 4.80 12.82
N TRP A 328 -5.44 5.75 13.71
CA TRP A 328 -5.99 7.11 13.66
C TRP A 328 -5.61 7.85 12.36
N ALA A 329 -4.34 7.84 11.96
CA ALA A 329 -3.87 8.50 10.75
C ALA A 329 -4.50 7.92 9.47
N LEU A 330 -4.68 6.59 9.41
CA LEU A 330 -5.38 5.90 8.32
C LEU A 330 -6.84 6.34 8.22
N SER A 331 -7.53 6.48 9.35
CA SER A 331 -8.91 6.97 9.39
C SER A 331 -8.99 8.45 8.97
N ALA A 332 -8.05 9.27 9.43
CA ALA A 332 -7.97 10.68 9.06
C ALA A 332 -7.70 10.87 7.56
N LEU A 333 -6.79 10.09 6.97
CA LEU A 333 -6.51 10.09 5.53
C LEU A 333 -7.76 9.72 4.72
N GLN A 334 -8.46 8.64 5.09
CA GLN A 334 -9.70 8.23 4.42
C GLN A 334 -10.79 9.30 4.50
N SER A 335 -10.95 9.92 5.68
CA SER A 335 -11.92 11.00 5.88
C SER A 335 -11.57 12.23 5.04
N ALA A 336 -10.29 12.63 5.00
CA ALA A 336 -9.82 13.73 4.17
C ALA A 336 -10.01 13.47 2.67
N ALA A 337 -9.75 12.25 2.20
CA ALA A 337 -9.95 11.88 0.80
C ALA A 337 -11.44 11.94 0.41
N ARG A 338 -12.35 11.48 1.29
CA ARG A 338 -13.81 11.61 1.09
C ARG A 338 -14.26 13.07 1.04
N ARG A 339 -13.75 13.93 1.92
CA ARG A 339 -14.08 15.37 1.90
C ARG A 339 -13.53 16.06 0.65
N THR A 340 -12.34 15.68 0.20
CA THR A 340 -11.76 16.15 -1.07
C THR A 340 -12.68 15.81 -2.23
N ALA A 341 -13.11 14.55 -2.34
CA ALA A 341 -14.04 14.09 -3.37
C ALA A 341 -15.41 14.76 -3.27
N TYR A 342 -15.92 14.97 -2.06
CA TYR A 342 -17.20 15.68 -1.84
C TYR A 342 -17.19 17.09 -2.45
N TRP A 343 -16.07 17.81 -2.35
CA TRP A 343 -15.91 19.13 -2.96
C TRP A 343 -15.57 19.09 -4.47
N GLY A 344 -15.59 17.92 -5.09
CA GLY A 344 -15.28 17.73 -6.51
C GLY A 344 -13.79 17.83 -6.86
N ALA A 345 -12.91 17.91 -5.86
CA ALA A 345 -11.47 17.84 -6.07
C ALA A 345 -11.02 16.38 -6.20
N SER A 346 -9.95 16.16 -6.97
CA SER A 346 -9.37 14.82 -7.11
C SER A 346 -8.51 14.49 -5.89
N PRO A 347 -8.77 13.37 -5.19
CA PRO A 347 -7.89 12.90 -4.13
C PRO A 347 -6.61 12.23 -4.69
N GLY A 348 -6.50 12.07 -6.01
CA GLY A 348 -5.40 11.41 -6.69
C GLY A 348 -5.52 9.87 -6.72
N PRO A 349 -4.63 9.18 -7.47
CA PRO A 349 -4.62 7.71 -7.57
C PRO A 349 -4.08 7.03 -6.31
N VAL A 350 -3.29 7.75 -5.51
CA VAL A 350 -2.73 7.29 -4.23
C VAL A 350 -2.83 8.44 -3.21
N PRO A 351 -4.01 8.70 -2.63
CA PRO A 351 -4.23 9.73 -1.63
C PRO A 351 -3.16 9.73 -0.56
N GLY A 352 -2.58 10.90 -0.34
CA GLY A 352 -1.54 11.08 0.65
C GLY A 352 -0.14 10.77 0.16
N VAL A 353 0.08 10.30 -1.07
CA VAL A 353 1.41 10.28 -1.72
C VAL A 353 1.44 11.31 -2.84
N LEU A 354 2.47 12.15 -2.85
CA LEU A 354 2.74 13.04 -3.99
C LEU A 354 3.43 12.22 -5.07
N LEU A 355 2.67 11.83 -6.10
CA LEU A 355 3.20 11.13 -7.25
C LEU A 355 3.48 12.11 -8.39
N ASP A 356 4.68 12.01 -8.95
CA ASP A 356 4.97 12.59 -10.26
C ASP A 356 4.65 11.54 -11.33
N GLU A 357 3.45 11.62 -11.89
CA GLU A 357 2.94 10.65 -12.87
C GLU A 357 3.81 10.59 -14.13
N ALA A 358 4.53 11.68 -14.47
CA ALA A 358 5.41 11.71 -15.64
C ALA A 358 6.68 10.89 -15.46
N VAL A 359 7.02 10.53 -14.22
CA VAL A 359 8.24 9.78 -13.86
C VAL A 359 7.91 8.33 -13.53
N LEU A 360 6.62 7.96 -13.48
CA LEU A 360 6.21 6.59 -13.18
C LEU A 360 6.67 5.62 -14.29
N PRO A 361 7.22 4.45 -13.92
CA PRO A 361 7.68 3.49 -14.89
C PRO A 361 6.50 2.90 -15.67
N HIS A 362 6.68 2.64 -16.96
CA HIS A 362 5.65 1.98 -17.76
C HIS A 362 5.47 0.53 -17.33
N LEU A 363 4.22 0.06 -17.32
CA LEU A 363 3.93 -1.35 -17.09
C LEU A 363 4.46 -2.18 -18.27
N PRO A 364 5.06 -3.36 -18.03
CA PRO A 364 5.44 -4.26 -19.10
C PRO A 364 4.23 -4.64 -19.94
N ASP A 365 4.39 -4.69 -21.26
CA ASP A 365 3.37 -5.25 -22.14
C ASP A 365 3.10 -6.70 -21.74
N ALA A 366 1.82 -7.09 -21.69
CA ALA A 366 1.47 -8.49 -21.48
C ALA A 366 2.11 -9.32 -22.59
N ALA A 367 3.04 -10.21 -22.23
CA ALA A 367 3.72 -11.07 -23.20
C ALA A 367 2.68 -11.80 -24.06
N PRO A 368 2.84 -11.83 -25.40
CA PRO A 368 1.88 -12.49 -26.27
C PRO A 368 1.75 -13.95 -25.85
N THR A 369 0.54 -14.37 -25.53
CA THR A 369 0.24 -15.78 -25.23
C THR A 369 0.71 -16.61 -26.42
N PRO A 370 1.58 -17.62 -26.23
CA PRO A 370 2.02 -18.46 -27.34
C PRO A 370 0.77 -19.12 -27.95
N ALA A 371 0.54 -18.82 -29.22
CA ALA A 371 -0.54 -19.41 -29.98
C ALA A 371 -0.45 -20.96 -29.86
N PRO A 372 -1.59 -21.66 -29.72
CA PRO A 372 -1.56 -23.11 -29.66
C PRO A 372 -0.88 -23.62 -30.93
N SER A 373 0.25 -24.31 -30.74
CA SER A 373 0.94 -25.01 -31.81
C SER A 373 -0.08 -25.92 -32.49
N SER A 374 -0.54 -25.53 -33.67
CA SER A 374 -1.30 -26.42 -34.54
C SER A 374 -0.35 -27.54 -34.94
N THR A 375 -0.36 -28.63 -34.17
CA THR A 375 0.22 -29.90 -34.55
C THR A 375 -0.48 -30.32 -35.83
N SER A 376 0.11 -29.98 -36.96
CA SER A 376 -0.28 -30.47 -38.26
C SER A 376 0.02 -31.96 -38.28
N ALA A 377 -1.00 -32.76 -37.96
CA ALA A 377 -0.94 -34.20 -38.08
C ALA A 377 -0.74 -34.55 -39.55
N ARG A 378 0.48 -35.00 -39.88
CA ARG A 378 0.84 -35.58 -41.16
C ARG A 378 -0.05 -36.80 -41.42
N PRO A 379 -0.87 -36.83 -42.49
CA PRO A 379 -1.61 -38.03 -42.83
C PRO A 379 -0.63 -39.07 -43.40
N THR A 380 -0.44 -40.16 -42.66
CA THR A 380 0.05 -41.42 -43.22
C THR A 380 -1.12 -42.16 -43.83
N GLY A 381 -1.10 -42.40 -45.14
CA GLY A 381 -2.12 -43.19 -45.82
C GLY A 381 -1.69 -43.60 -47.22
N ASN A 382 -1.18 -44.83 -47.33
CA ASN A 382 -0.87 -45.54 -48.57
C ASN A 382 -2.13 -45.81 -49.41
N SER A 383 -1.98 -45.72 -50.73
CA SER A 383 -2.21 -46.82 -51.69
C SER A 383 -1.88 -46.38 -53.11
#